data_AF-A0A419EUZ1-F1
#
_entry.id   AF-A0A419EUZ1-F1
#
_cell.length_a   1.000
_cell.length_b   1.000
_cell.length_c   1.000
_cell.angle_alpha   90.00
_cell.angle_beta   90.00
_cell.angle_gamma   90.00
#
_symmetry.space_group_name_H-M   'P 1'
#
loop_
_entity.id
_entity.type
_entity.pdbx_description
1 polymer ?
#
loop_
_entity_poly.entity_id
_entity_poly.type
_entity_poly.pdbx_seq_one_letter_code
_entity_poly.pdbx_strand_id
1 'polypeptide(L)'
;MLSILNSIYAKHKNGLVQLIFLADAVDRLINRGYSVSDVEILNNSFTALQKEFFVLCENEEAYLFPIFFNENKFEQVELLKKEHLQIQEILRSVQSSIDLINHSQLNDGLLTKLKYAVKNLNLYISSHLQNENKLFPEANKKFTVKKSG
;
A
#
# COMPACT_ATOMS: atom_id res chain seq x y z
N MET A 1 21.26 6.32 -3.68
CA MET A 1 20.91 5.51 -2.50
C MET A 1 20.09 6.29 -1.49
N LEU A 2 20.60 7.39 -0.89
CA LEU A 2 19.79 8.26 -0.01
C LEU A 2 18.54 8.84 -0.71
N SER A 3 18.68 9.20 -2.00
CA SER A 3 17.56 9.58 -2.86
C SER A 3 16.51 8.48 -3.05
N ILE A 4 16.91 7.22 -3.04
CA ILE A 4 16.02 6.06 -3.20
C ILE A 4 15.24 5.82 -1.91
N LEU A 5 15.91 5.85 -0.75
CA LEU A 5 15.23 5.77 0.54
C LEU A 5 14.22 6.91 0.74
N ASN A 6 14.58 8.14 0.38
CA ASN A 6 13.65 9.27 0.42
C ASN A 6 12.46 9.07 -0.52
N SER A 7 12.68 8.46 -1.70
CA SER A 7 11.60 8.08 -2.62
C SER A 7 10.69 7.03 -2.00
N ILE A 8 11.24 5.97 -1.40
CA ILE A 8 10.50 4.90 -0.71
C ILE A 8 9.63 5.48 0.42
N TYR A 9 10.21 6.30 1.31
CA TYR A 9 9.44 6.93 2.39
C TYR A 9 8.35 7.89 1.88
N ALA A 10 8.58 8.59 0.77
CA ALA A 10 7.56 9.42 0.14
C ALA A 10 6.40 8.56 -0.39
N LYS A 11 6.70 7.41 -1.02
CA LYS A 11 5.69 6.45 -1.49
C LYS A 11 4.87 5.86 -0.33
N HIS A 12 5.50 5.48 0.78
CA HIS A 12 4.79 5.06 2.00
C HIS A 12 3.78 6.12 2.46
N LYS A 13 4.25 7.36 2.64
CA LYS A 13 3.40 8.45 3.14
C LYS A 13 2.22 8.71 2.20
N ASN A 14 2.47 8.78 0.90
CA ASN A 14 1.43 9.01 -0.10
C ASN A 14 0.42 7.86 -0.12
N GLY A 15 0.89 6.60 -0.11
CA GLY A 15 0.03 5.43 -0.06
C GLY A 15 -0.88 5.42 1.16
N LEU A 16 -0.35 5.71 2.35
CA LEU A 16 -1.16 5.81 3.57
C LEU A 16 -2.25 6.87 3.51
N VAL A 17 -1.96 8.04 2.93
CA VAL A 17 -2.98 9.09 2.72
C VAL A 17 -4.09 8.61 1.78
N GLN A 18 -3.74 7.93 0.68
CA GLN A 18 -4.73 7.39 -0.25
C GLN A 18 -5.58 6.28 0.35
N LEU A 19 -4.99 5.45 1.21
CA LEU A 19 -5.71 4.42 1.95
C LEU A 19 -6.76 5.00 2.90
N ILE A 20 -6.45 6.12 3.57
CA ILE A 20 -7.41 6.83 4.43
C ILE A 20 -8.56 7.38 3.60
N PHE A 21 -8.27 8.05 2.48
CA PHE A 21 -9.31 8.58 1.59
C PHE A 21 -10.17 7.48 0.96
N LEU A 22 -9.57 6.35 0.61
CA LEU A 22 -10.28 5.18 0.10
C LEU A 22 -11.27 4.64 1.14
N ALA A 23 -10.83 4.43 2.38
CA ALA A 23 -11.69 3.93 3.46
C ALA A 23 -12.85 4.89 3.77
N ASP A 24 -12.57 6.19 3.82
CA ASP A 24 -13.55 7.24 4.06
C ASP A 24 -14.59 7.34 2.93
N ALA A 25 -14.17 7.20 1.66
CA ALA A 25 -15.10 7.14 0.53
C ALA A 25 -16.05 5.93 0.62
N VAL A 26 -15.53 4.75 1.00
CA VAL A 26 -16.36 3.55 1.20
C VAL A 26 -17.38 3.77 2.33
N ASP A 27 -16.94 4.31 3.46
CA ASP A 27 -17.84 4.59 4.59
C ASP A 27 -18.89 5.64 4.22
N ARG A 28 -18.57 6.65 3.41
CA ARG A 28 -19.57 7.60 2.91
C ARG A 28 -20.60 6.94 2.01
N LEU A 29 -20.17 6.10 1.06
CA LEU A 29 -21.09 5.38 0.17
C LEU A 29 -22.04 4.45 0.93
N ILE A 30 -21.56 3.82 2.01
CA ILE A 30 -22.39 2.97 2.88
C ILE A 30 -23.40 3.80 3.69
N ASN A 31 -22.94 4.88 4.32
CA ASN A 31 -23.77 5.61 5.29
C ASN A 31 -24.71 6.64 4.65
N ARG A 32 -24.35 7.15 3.47
CA ARG A 32 -25.07 8.24 2.79
C ARG A 32 -25.70 7.81 1.47
N GLY A 33 -25.40 6.60 1.01
CA GLY A 33 -25.84 6.08 -0.29
C GLY A 33 -24.97 6.56 -1.46
N TYR A 34 -25.44 6.29 -2.67
CA TYR A 34 -24.71 6.60 -3.90
C TYR A 34 -24.49 8.12 -4.08
N SER A 35 -23.25 8.49 -4.37
CA SER A 35 -22.83 9.86 -4.68
C SER A 35 -21.74 9.79 -5.74
N VAL A 36 -21.93 10.47 -6.87
CA VAL A 36 -20.97 10.49 -7.98
C VAL A 36 -19.60 10.98 -7.48
N SER A 37 -19.60 12.02 -6.65
CA SER A 37 -18.36 12.57 -6.08
C SER A 37 -17.66 11.55 -5.18
N ASP A 38 -18.40 10.78 -4.37
CA ASP A 38 -17.80 9.76 -3.51
C ASP A 38 -17.26 8.57 -4.30
N VAL A 39 -17.92 8.20 -5.41
CA VAL A 39 -17.41 7.20 -6.37
C VAL A 39 -16.15 7.71 -7.07
N GLU A 40 -16.08 8.98 -7.47
CA GLU A 40 -14.87 9.57 -8.04
C GLU A 40 -13.70 9.56 -7.05
N ILE A 41 -13.95 9.93 -5.78
CA ILE A 41 -12.93 9.86 -4.73
C ILE A 41 -12.48 8.41 -4.53
N LEU A 42 -13.41 7.46 -4.46
CA LEU A 42 -13.12 6.03 -4.34
C LEU A 42 -12.16 5.56 -5.44
N ASN A 43 -12.49 5.86 -6.70
CA ASN A 43 -11.68 5.49 -7.86
C ASN A 43 -10.30 6.17 -7.83
N ASN A 44 -10.26 7.49 -7.65
CA ASN A 44 -9.02 8.26 -7.66
C ASN A 44 -8.06 7.83 -6.55
N SER A 45 -8.59 7.63 -5.33
CA SER A 45 -7.79 7.17 -4.19
C SER A 45 -7.31 5.74 -4.38
N PHE A 46 -8.15 4.85 -4.93
CA PHE A 46 -7.72 3.48 -5.23
C PHE A 46 -6.60 3.44 -6.28
N THR A 47 -6.77 4.13 -7.40
CA THR A 47 -5.77 4.19 -8.47
C THR A 47 -4.45 4.79 -7.97
N ALA A 48 -4.52 5.87 -7.19
CA ALA A 48 -3.34 6.48 -6.59
C ALA A 48 -2.66 5.53 -5.60
N LEU A 49 -3.41 4.86 -4.72
CA LEU A 49 -2.88 3.87 -3.78
C LEU A 49 -2.17 2.72 -4.50
N GLN A 50 -2.80 2.13 -5.52
CA GLN A 50 -2.25 1.03 -6.29
C GLN A 50 -0.94 1.43 -6.97
N LYS A 51 -0.91 2.62 -7.59
CA LYS A 51 0.30 3.15 -8.23
C LYS A 51 1.43 3.37 -7.23
N GLU A 52 1.15 4.02 -6.10
CA GLU A 52 2.18 4.30 -5.09
C GLU A 52 2.72 2.99 -4.49
N PHE A 53 1.87 2.00 -4.22
CA PHE A 53 2.27 0.70 -3.68
C PHE A 53 3.09 -0.12 -4.69
N PHE A 54 2.69 -0.15 -5.97
CA PHE A 54 3.45 -0.89 -6.98
C PHE A 54 4.87 -0.32 -7.15
N VAL A 55 4.99 1.00 -7.28
CA VAL A 55 6.29 1.68 -7.38
C VAL A 55 7.12 1.51 -6.10
N LEU A 56 6.47 1.43 -4.94
CA LEU A 56 7.15 1.14 -3.68
C LEU A 56 7.82 -0.24 -3.73
N CYS A 57 7.04 -1.29 -3.99
CA CYS A 57 7.54 -2.67 -4.03
C CYS A 57 8.66 -2.85 -5.05
N GLU A 58 8.51 -2.26 -6.25
CA GLU A 58 9.57 -2.29 -7.28
C GLU A 58 10.88 -1.66 -6.77
N ASN A 59 10.79 -0.50 -6.10
CA ASN A 59 11.98 0.18 -5.57
C ASN A 59 12.64 -0.63 -4.44
N GLU A 60 11.84 -1.22 -3.55
CA GLU A 60 12.33 -2.05 -2.47
C GLU A 60 13.01 -3.31 -2.99
N GLU A 61 12.37 -4.02 -3.91
CA GLU A 61 12.91 -5.26 -4.49
C GLU A 61 14.14 -5.02 -5.36
N ALA A 62 14.17 -3.92 -6.14
CA ALA A 62 15.29 -3.63 -7.03
C ALA A 62 16.51 -3.08 -6.30
N TYR A 63 16.30 -2.26 -5.25
CA TYR A 63 17.39 -1.48 -4.67
C TYR A 63 17.65 -1.78 -3.19
N LEU A 64 16.60 -2.06 -2.41
CA LEU A 64 16.74 -2.16 -0.95
C LEU A 64 16.97 -3.60 -0.48
N PHE A 65 16.14 -4.54 -0.92
CA PHE A 65 16.22 -5.95 -0.57
C PHE A 65 17.54 -6.63 -0.93
N PRO A 66 18.21 -6.33 -2.07
CA PRO A 66 19.52 -6.89 -2.37
C PRO A 66 20.59 -6.54 -1.33
N ILE A 67 20.47 -5.39 -0.67
CA ILE A 67 21.42 -4.97 0.38
C ILE A 67 21.24 -5.87 1.61
N PHE A 68 20.00 -6.12 2.02
CA PHE A 68 19.69 -7.01 3.15
C PHE A 68 20.04 -8.48 2.89
N PHE A 69 19.98 -8.91 1.63
CA PHE A 69 20.43 -10.24 1.24
C PHE A 69 21.91 -10.48 1.57
N ASN A 70 22.76 -9.48 1.36
CA ASN A 70 24.19 -9.53 1.69
C ASN A 70 24.46 -9.52 3.20
N GLU A 71 23.43 -9.34 4.03
CA GLU A 71 23.52 -9.21 5.49
C GLU A 71 22.90 -10.40 6.23
N ASN A 72 22.68 -11.52 5.53
CA ASN A 72 22.01 -12.72 6.05
C ASN A 72 20.59 -12.46 6.58
N LYS A 73 19.90 -11.41 6.10
CA LYS A 73 18.49 -11.10 6.42
C LYS A 73 17.52 -11.73 5.40
N PHE A 74 17.89 -12.89 4.86
CA PHE A 74 17.17 -13.54 3.75
C PHE A 74 15.72 -13.84 4.11
N GLU A 75 15.48 -14.42 5.28
CA GLU A 75 14.13 -14.80 5.73
C GLU A 75 13.20 -13.60 5.84
N GLN A 76 13.72 -12.46 6.30
CA GLN A 76 12.95 -11.23 6.43
C GLN A 76 12.61 -10.64 5.06
N VAL A 77 13.56 -10.63 4.12
CA VAL A 77 13.33 -10.17 2.74
C VAL A 77 12.28 -11.04 2.05
N GLU A 78 12.38 -12.36 2.18
CA GLU A 78 11.40 -13.29 1.57
C GLU A 78 10.02 -13.16 2.22
N LEU A 79 9.94 -12.85 3.51
CA LEU A 79 8.68 -12.50 4.17
C LEU A 79 8.06 -11.24 3.56
N LEU A 80 8.83 -10.16 3.42
CA LEU A 80 8.33 -8.89 2.84
C LEU A 80 7.84 -9.08 1.40
N LYS A 81 8.56 -9.86 0.56
CA LYS A 81 8.10 -10.19 -0.80
C LYS A 81 6.78 -10.97 -0.80
N LYS A 82 6.60 -11.91 0.12
CA LYS A 82 5.32 -12.62 0.27
C LYS A 82 4.20 -11.66 0.67
N GLU A 83 4.48 -10.69 1.54
CA GLU A 83 3.52 -9.64 1.91
C GLU A 83 3.17 -8.76 0.70
N HIS A 84 4.14 -8.40 -0.17
CA HIS A 84 3.86 -7.67 -1.42
C HIS A 84 2.84 -8.41 -2.28
N LEU A 85 3.03 -9.72 -2.50
CA LEU A 85 2.13 -10.55 -3.29
C LEU A 85 0.72 -10.61 -2.67
N GLN A 86 0.63 -10.79 -1.34
CA GLN A 86 -0.65 -10.79 -0.63
C GLN A 86 -1.39 -9.45 -0.75
N ILE A 87 -0.66 -8.33 -0.61
CA ILE A 87 -1.26 -7.00 -0.77
C ILE A 87 -1.72 -6.79 -2.21
N GLN A 88 -0.96 -7.24 -3.21
CA GLN A 88 -1.37 -7.18 -4.62
C GLN A 88 -2.65 -7.98 -4.89
N GLU A 89 -2.80 -9.16 -4.28
CA GLU A 89 -4.03 -9.95 -4.37
C GLU A 89 -5.24 -9.23 -3.76
N ILE A 90 -5.06 -8.61 -2.59
CA ILE A 90 -6.12 -7.82 -1.95
C ILE A 90 -6.47 -6.61 -2.82
N LEU A 91 -5.48 -5.91 -3.38
CA LEU A 91 -5.71 -4.78 -4.30
C LEU A 91 -6.54 -5.22 -5.52
N ARG A 92 -6.28 -6.40 -6.11
CA ARG A 92 -7.11 -6.94 -7.20
C ARG A 92 -8.56 -7.16 -6.75
N SER A 93 -8.76 -7.69 -5.54
CA SER A 93 -10.12 -7.90 -4.98
C SER A 93 -10.86 -6.57 -4.75
N VAL A 94 -10.16 -5.54 -4.28
CA VAL A 94 -10.71 -4.19 -4.14
C VAL A 94 -11.07 -3.60 -5.52
N GLN A 95 -10.16 -3.69 -6.51
CA GLN A 95 -10.42 -3.24 -7.88
C GLN A 95 -11.68 -3.89 -8.46
N SER A 96 -11.80 -5.22 -8.36
CA SER A 96 -13.00 -5.93 -8.85
C SER A 96 -14.29 -5.43 -8.20
N SER A 97 -14.25 -5.06 -6.92
CA SER A 97 -15.42 -4.51 -6.21
C SER A 97 -15.74 -3.09 -6.69
N ILE A 98 -14.73 -2.27 -6.94
CA ILE A 98 -14.88 -0.90 -7.49
C ILE A 98 -15.44 -0.96 -8.92
N ASP A 99 -14.93 -1.85 -9.77
CA ASP A 99 -15.43 -2.03 -11.14
C ASP A 99 -16.91 -2.40 -11.15
N LEU A 100 -17.32 -3.31 -10.26
CA LEU A 100 -18.73 -3.64 -10.09
C LEU A 100 -19.55 -2.41 -9.65
N ILE A 101 -19.05 -1.57 -8.73
CA ILE A 101 -19.75 -0.33 -8.34
C ILE A 101 -19.89 0.64 -9.51
N ASN A 102 -18.86 0.74 -10.36
CA ASN A 102 -18.87 1.62 -11.53
C ASN A 102 -19.84 1.14 -12.63
N HIS A 103 -20.06 -0.18 -12.74
CA HIS A 103 -20.86 -0.78 -13.82
C HIS A 103 -22.26 -1.26 -13.41
N SER A 104 -22.56 -1.35 -12.11
CA SER A 104 -23.85 -1.82 -11.60
C SER A 104 -24.57 -0.75 -10.77
N GLN A 105 -25.88 -0.95 -10.54
CA GLN A 105 -26.57 -0.18 -9.51
C GLN A 105 -26.02 -0.63 -8.15
N LEU A 106 -25.33 0.31 -7.50
CA LEU A 106 -24.71 0.17 -6.17
C LEU A 106 -25.68 -0.52 -5.20
N ASN A 107 -25.21 -1.59 -4.54
CA ASN A 107 -25.98 -2.33 -3.55
C ASN A 107 -25.18 -2.57 -2.26
N ASP A 108 -25.91 -2.70 -1.15
CA ASP A 108 -25.33 -2.79 0.20
C ASP A 108 -24.39 -3.98 0.38
N GLY A 109 -24.66 -5.10 -0.29
CA GLY A 109 -23.82 -6.29 -0.25
C GLY A 109 -22.45 -6.07 -0.88
N LEU A 110 -22.41 -5.36 -2.01
CA LEU A 110 -21.17 -5.00 -2.71
C LEU A 110 -20.35 -4.01 -1.91
N LEU A 111 -20.99 -2.98 -1.35
CA LEU A 111 -20.32 -2.01 -0.49
C LEU A 111 -19.77 -2.63 0.80
N THR A 112 -20.52 -3.55 1.40
CA THR A 112 -20.06 -4.30 2.57
C THR A 112 -18.81 -5.13 2.24
N LYS A 113 -18.82 -5.85 1.10
CA LYS A 113 -17.64 -6.58 0.63
C LYS A 113 -16.44 -5.66 0.38
N LEU A 114 -16.66 -4.53 -0.27
CA LEU A 114 -15.62 -3.53 -0.51
C LEU A 114 -15.04 -3.01 0.81
N LYS A 115 -15.88 -2.70 1.80
CA LYS A 115 -15.44 -2.28 3.14
C LYS A 115 -14.56 -3.33 3.82
N TYR A 116 -14.93 -4.60 3.76
CA TYR A 116 -14.10 -5.67 4.29
C TYR A 116 -12.76 -5.79 3.54
N ALA A 117 -12.78 -5.69 2.21
CA ALA A 117 -11.57 -5.72 1.40
C ALA A 117 -10.62 -4.55 1.73
N VAL A 118 -11.13 -3.34 1.85
CA VAL A 118 -10.35 -2.14 2.23
C VAL A 118 -9.83 -2.23 3.67
N LYS A 119 -10.63 -2.77 4.61
CA LYS A 119 -10.17 -3.02 5.99
C LYS A 119 -9.03 -4.05 6.01
N ASN A 120 -9.16 -5.13 5.26
CA ASN A 120 -8.11 -6.13 5.14
C ASN A 120 -6.85 -5.52 4.51
N LEU A 121 -6.99 -4.73 3.44
CA LEU A 121 -5.88 -4.02 2.82
C LEU A 121 -5.13 -3.15 3.83
N ASN A 122 -5.85 -2.40 4.66
CA ASN A 122 -5.25 -1.57 5.71
C ASN A 122 -4.48 -2.39 6.74
N LEU A 123 -5.02 -3.52 7.19
CA LEU A 123 -4.34 -4.41 8.13
C LEU A 123 -3.04 -4.95 7.54
N TYR A 124 -3.06 -5.42 6.30
CA TYR A 124 -1.89 -5.98 5.64
C TYR A 124 -0.82 -4.92 5.35
N ILE A 125 -1.19 -3.75 4.81
CA ILE A 125 -0.24 -2.64 4.58
C ILE A 125 0.35 -2.18 5.92
N SER A 126 -0.46 -2.04 6.97
CA SER A 126 0.05 -1.61 8.29
C SER A 126 1.03 -2.63 8.88
N SER A 127 0.72 -3.93 8.78
CA SER A 127 1.61 -5.01 9.22
C SER A 127 2.91 -5.02 8.44
N HIS A 128 2.82 -4.87 7.12
CA HIS A 128 3.95 -4.82 6.21
C HIS A 128 4.89 -3.66 6.57
N LEU A 129 4.35 -2.44 6.68
CA LEU A 129 5.12 -1.25 7.10
C LEU A 129 5.77 -1.43 8.49
N GLN A 130 5.13 -2.13 9.42
CA GLN A 130 5.76 -2.44 10.72
C GLN A 130 6.96 -3.37 10.58
N ASN A 131 6.91 -4.33 9.66
CA ASN A 131 8.02 -5.24 9.39
C ASN A 131 9.16 -4.52 8.66
N GLU A 132 8.84 -3.65 7.70
CA GLU A 132 9.80 -2.79 7.04
C GLU A 132 10.49 -1.83 8.01
N ASN A 133 9.74 -1.20 8.91
CA ASN A 133 10.29 -0.30 9.93
C ASN A 133 11.22 -0.99 10.93
N LYS A 134 11.24 -2.33 11.00
CA LYS A 134 12.26 -3.07 11.77
C LYS A 134 13.57 -3.22 10.99
N LEU A 135 13.51 -3.26 9.65
CA LEU A 135 14.66 -3.48 8.76
C LEU A 135 15.28 -2.16 8.28
N PHE A 136 14.46 -1.18 7.93
CA PHE A 136 14.89 0.04 7.24
C PHE A 136 15.75 0.98 8.10
N PRO A 137 15.58 1.09 9.44
CA PRO A 137 16.50 1.85 10.27
C PRO A 137 17.94 1.30 10.26
N GLU A 138 18.12 -0.02 10.10
CA GLU A 138 19.46 -0.62 9.95
C GLU A 138 20.10 -0.18 8.64
N ALA A 139 19.33 -0.15 7.55
CA ALA A 139 19.78 0.39 6.27
C ALA A 139 20.11 1.89 6.36
N ASN A 140 19.22 2.71 6.95
CA ASN A 140 19.43 4.15 7.04
C ASN A 140 20.71 4.51 7.83
N LYS A 141 21.00 3.80 8.93
CA LYS A 141 22.25 3.97 9.70
C LYS A 141 23.50 3.69 8.85
N LYS A 142 23.47 2.69 7.97
CA LYS A 142 24.62 2.37 7.09
C LYS A 142 24.85 3.42 6.01
N PHE A 143 23.80 4.06 5.51
CA PHE A 143 23.94 5.12 4.51
C PHE A 143 24.27 6.49 5.09
N THR A 144 24.00 6.73 6.38
CA THR A 144 24.44 7.96 7.06
C THR A 144 25.91 7.93 7.46
N VAL A 145 26.52 6.76 7.61
CA VAL A 145 27.96 6.61 7.94
C VAL A 145 28.80 6.63 6.66
N LYS A 146 28.80 7.75 5.94
CA LYS A 146 29.91 8.23 5.09
C LYS A 146 29.91 9.76 5.06
N LYS A 147 30.31 10.37 6.18
CA LYS A 147 31.02 11.65 6.16
C LYS A 147 32.42 11.38 6.71
N SER A 148 33.28 10.86 5.84
CA SER A 148 34.71 10.90 6.06
C SER A 148 35.17 12.32 5.77
N GLY A 149 35.46 13.05 6.84
CA GLY A 149 36.31 14.22 6.87
C GLY A 149 37.08 14.12 8.17
#